data_AF-A0A522E721-F1
#
_entry.id   AF-A0A522E721-F1
#
_cell.length_a   1.000
_cell.length_b   1.000
_cell.length_c   1.000
_cell.angle_alpha   90.00
_cell.angle_beta   90.00
_cell.angle_gamma   90.00
#
_symmetry.space_group_name_H-M   'P 1'
#
loop_
_entity.id
_entity.type
_entity.pdbx_description
1 polymer ?
#
loop_
_entity_poly.entity_id
_entity_poly.type
_entity_poly.pdbx_seq_one_letter_code
_entity_poly.pdbx_strand_id
1 'polypeptide(L)'
;MKTINRQEQRSALVERIRHNARYVLGTGDDALTNREAFEAMALTLREYLIDGMLDTEARYSAQGAKRLYYVSMEFLMGRALGNSLYNLGLLEICRDALSDMGIDLDEVRQAEPDAALGNGGLGRLAACFLDSLASLDLAGYGYGLLYEFGLFRQEIHNGYQTEKPDHWNALGSPWLIERPEEASIVPIYGRIENGLLDAAGGYNPMWLDWQVLVGVPFDLPVPGYGGHTINFLRLYSARSSQDFDMQIFNEGDYLRAVEQKISSETVSKILYPADMLKSGKELRLLQEYFLVACTLRDIFRRYKKEFGASAIAALSTKVAIQLNDTHPALTVAELMRILVDEEYLEWDDAWELTQAMLGYTNHTLLPEALEKWPVPLFEKVLPRHLQIIFEINRRFLAQVEARWPGDTEKLTRLSIIEEGETKQVRMANLAIIGSHSVNGVAKLHTDLLTTNLVPDFFALWPQKFNNKTNGVSPRRWLLKANPGLAGLISETIGERWIADLDELRSLERYADDSSFRMAFLEVKLGNKRRLAETIWTTNRVRVDPLALLDIQVKRIHEYKRQLLNLLHIVYLYLAIVEEGEQLSAPRVCIFAGKAAPG
;
A
#
# COMPACT_ATOMS: atom_id res chain seq x y z
N MET A 1 -11.60 1.91 31.24
CA MET A 1 -10.37 2.41 31.88
C MET A 1 -10.74 3.07 33.20
N LYS A 2 -10.28 2.54 34.34
CA LYS A 2 -10.29 3.29 35.62
C LYS A 2 -9.44 4.54 35.41
N THR A 3 -9.88 5.69 35.91
CA THR A 3 -9.22 6.99 35.75
C THR A 3 -7.88 6.97 36.46
N ILE A 4 -6.84 6.48 35.78
CA ILE A 4 -5.45 6.68 36.21
C ILE A 4 -5.23 8.20 36.24
N ASN A 5 -4.67 8.71 37.33
CA ASN A 5 -4.34 10.13 37.43
C ASN A 5 -3.41 10.50 36.27
N ARG A 6 -3.69 11.59 35.54
CA ARG A 6 -2.87 12.05 34.40
C ARG A 6 -1.39 12.16 34.79
N GLN A 7 -1.11 12.53 36.04
CA GLN A 7 0.26 12.58 36.57
C GLN A 7 0.89 11.18 36.69
N GLU A 8 0.16 10.18 37.17
CA GLU A 8 0.65 8.80 37.26
C GLU A 8 0.90 8.21 35.86
N GLN A 9 0.00 8.47 34.92
CA GLN A 9 0.15 8.03 33.52
C GLN A 9 1.39 8.69 32.87
N ARG A 10 1.61 9.98 33.11
CA ARG A 10 2.79 10.70 32.65
C ARG A 10 4.07 10.12 33.23
N SER A 11 4.14 9.92 34.55
CA SER A 11 5.30 9.31 35.21
C SER A 11 5.57 7.89 34.68
N ALA A 12 4.53 7.09 34.47
CA ALA A 12 4.67 5.75 33.88
C ALA A 12 5.25 5.80 32.44
N LEU A 13 4.83 6.78 31.63
CA LEU A 13 5.39 6.98 30.29
C LEU A 13 6.87 7.35 30.33
N VAL A 14 7.28 8.28 31.20
CA VAL A 14 8.69 8.66 31.37
C VAL A 14 9.54 7.44 31.74
N GLU A 15 9.10 6.67 32.73
CA GLU A 15 9.81 5.47 33.16
C GLU A 15 9.88 4.41 32.06
N ARG A 16 8.82 4.28 31.23
CA ARG A 16 8.83 3.34 30.10
C ARG A 16 9.75 3.78 28.96
N ILE A 17 9.79 5.08 28.66
CA ILE A 17 10.71 5.63 27.66
C ILE A 17 12.16 5.38 28.10
N ARG A 18 12.48 5.67 29.37
CA ARG A 18 13.80 5.38 29.97
C ARG A 18 14.12 3.89 29.95
N HIS A 19 13.14 3.03 30.28
CA HIS A 19 13.31 1.59 30.22
C HIS A 19 13.70 1.12 28.81
N ASN A 20 12.97 1.56 27.78
CA ASN A 20 13.26 1.19 26.40
C ASN A 20 14.61 1.74 25.91
N ALA A 21 14.95 2.98 26.26
CA ALA A 21 16.27 3.53 25.99
C ALA A 21 17.39 2.68 26.62
N ARG A 22 17.26 2.35 27.91
CA ARG A 22 18.28 1.63 28.66
C ARG A 22 18.43 0.16 28.27
N TYR A 23 17.33 -0.57 28.16
CA TYR A 23 17.36 -2.02 28.04
C TYR A 23 17.18 -2.53 26.60
N VAL A 24 16.58 -1.73 25.71
CA VAL A 24 16.44 -2.10 24.29
C VAL A 24 17.50 -1.42 23.44
N LEU A 25 17.73 -0.11 23.62
CA LEU A 25 18.74 0.61 22.85
C LEU A 25 20.15 0.54 23.47
N GLY A 26 20.25 0.19 24.76
CA GLY A 26 21.53 0.12 25.46
C GLY A 26 22.13 1.49 25.77
N THR A 27 21.32 2.56 25.80
CA THR A 27 21.75 3.94 26.02
C THR A 27 21.53 4.39 27.46
N GLY A 28 22.33 5.34 27.95
CA GLY A 28 22.15 5.93 29.28
C GLY A 28 20.95 6.88 29.36
N ASP A 29 20.58 7.25 30.59
CA ASP A 29 19.49 8.21 30.84
C ASP A 29 19.89 9.67 30.53
N ASP A 30 21.21 9.93 30.42
CA ASP A 30 21.75 11.25 30.17
C ASP A 30 21.84 11.53 28.66
N ALA A 31 21.02 12.49 28.19
CA ALA A 31 21.08 13.13 26.88
C ALA A 31 20.87 12.21 25.64
N LEU A 32 19.67 11.62 25.53
CA LEU A 32 19.23 10.94 24.31
C LEU A 32 19.30 11.87 23.09
N THR A 33 19.85 11.39 21.99
CA THR A 33 19.68 12.05 20.69
C THR A 33 18.22 12.00 20.26
N ASN A 34 17.80 12.90 19.36
CA ASN A 34 16.43 12.90 18.81
C ASN A 34 16.05 11.57 18.17
N ARG A 35 17.03 10.83 17.64
CA ARG A 35 16.84 9.50 17.04
C ARG A 35 16.59 8.43 18.11
N GLU A 36 17.41 8.39 19.15
CA GLU A 36 17.25 7.43 20.27
C GLU A 36 15.95 7.70 21.03
N ALA A 37 15.62 8.98 21.24
CA ALA A 37 14.35 9.39 21.83
C ALA A 37 13.15 8.94 20.97
N PHE A 38 13.25 9.03 19.63
CA PHE A 38 12.24 8.50 18.72
C PHE A 38 12.08 6.99 18.87
N GLU A 39 13.18 6.23 18.85
CA GLU A 39 13.12 4.77 18.94
C GLU A 39 12.55 4.31 20.28
N ALA A 40 13.02 4.88 21.39
CA ALA A 40 12.52 4.58 22.73
C ALA A 40 11.02 4.92 22.87
N MET A 41 10.59 6.06 22.31
CA MET A 41 9.19 6.47 22.31
C MET A 41 8.33 5.57 21.42
N ALA A 42 8.82 5.20 20.24
CA ALA A 42 8.13 4.30 19.32
C ALA A 42 7.94 2.89 19.92
N LEU A 43 8.97 2.35 20.57
CA LEU A 43 8.90 1.08 21.30
C LEU A 43 7.89 1.15 22.46
N THR A 44 7.89 2.26 23.19
CA THR A 44 6.91 2.51 24.27
C THR A 44 5.48 2.52 23.73
N LEU A 45 5.21 3.21 22.61
CA LEU A 45 3.89 3.19 21.97
C LEU A 45 3.54 1.82 21.40
N ARG A 46 4.52 1.09 20.87
CA ARG A 46 4.32 -0.24 20.29
C ARG A 46 3.76 -1.22 21.31
N GLU A 47 4.08 -1.09 22.59
CA GLU A 47 3.44 -1.90 23.64
C GLU A 47 1.91 -1.73 23.64
N TYR A 48 1.42 -0.48 23.68
CA TYR A 48 -0.02 -0.20 23.61
C TYR A 48 -0.64 -0.69 22.29
N LEU A 49 0.11 -0.56 21.19
CA LEU A 49 -0.36 -1.05 19.88
C LEU A 49 -0.47 -2.57 19.84
N ILE A 50 0.47 -3.31 20.46
CA ILE A 50 0.44 -4.77 20.53
C ILE A 50 -0.75 -5.24 21.36
N ASP A 51 -0.96 -4.66 22.54
CA ASP A 51 -2.11 -5.01 23.40
C ASP A 51 -3.43 -4.79 22.64
N GLY A 52 -3.58 -3.62 22.01
CA GLY A 52 -4.78 -3.34 21.22
C GLY A 52 -4.93 -4.23 19.97
N MET A 53 -3.84 -4.67 19.33
CA MET A 53 -3.90 -5.65 18.24
C MET A 53 -4.41 -7.01 18.72
N LEU A 54 -3.91 -7.49 19.87
CA LEU A 54 -4.34 -8.76 20.45
C LEU A 54 -5.81 -8.72 20.84
N ASP A 55 -6.24 -7.62 21.49
CA ASP A 55 -7.64 -7.41 21.84
C ASP A 55 -8.54 -7.32 20.60
N THR A 56 -8.07 -6.65 19.55
CA THR A 56 -8.79 -6.52 18.27
C THR A 56 -9.00 -7.89 17.62
N GLU A 57 -7.94 -8.68 17.52
CA GLU A 57 -8.00 -10.02 16.94
C GLU A 57 -8.91 -10.95 17.76
N ALA A 58 -8.85 -10.88 19.09
CA ALA A 58 -9.73 -11.64 19.97
C ALA A 58 -11.21 -11.28 19.75
N ARG A 59 -11.54 -9.99 19.59
CA ARG A 59 -12.91 -9.55 19.27
C ARG A 59 -13.38 -10.06 17.92
N TYR A 60 -12.56 -9.94 16.87
CA TYR A 60 -12.92 -10.44 15.54
C TYR A 60 -13.15 -11.95 15.54
N SER A 61 -12.31 -12.71 16.24
CA SER A 61 -12.44 -14.16 16.35
C SER A 61 -13.68 -14.57 17.13
N ALA A 62 -13.96 -13.90 18.27
CA ALA A 62 -15.15 -14.19 19.07
C ALA A 62 -16.46 -13.95 18.30
N GLN A 63 -16.45 -13.01 17.35
CA GLN A 63 -17.60 -12.72 16.48
C GLN A 63 -17.64 -13.57 15.21
N GLY A 64 -16.57 -14.33 14.90
CA GLY A 64 -16.41 -15.02 13.63
C GLY A 64 -16.55 -14.07 12.43
N ALA A 65 -15.96 -12.87 12.54
CA ALA A 65 -16.15 -11.77 11.59
C ALA A 65 -15.66 -12.14 10.18
N LYS A 66 -16.36 -11.62 9.15
CA LYS A 66 -15.81 -11.63 7.78
C LYS A 66 -14.67 -10.62 7.70
N ARG A 67 -13.52 -11.04 7.17
CA ARG A 67 -12.28 -10.25 7.12
C ARG A 67 -12.00 -9.77 5.69
N LEU A 68 -11.60 -8.51 5.57
CA LEU A 68 -11.13 -7.89 4.33
C LEU A 68 -9.59 -7.95 4.24
N TYR A 69 -9.08 -8.38 3.10
CA TYR A 69 -7.65 -8.44 2.79
C TYR A 69 -7.37 -7.51 1.61
N TYR A 70 -6.75 -6.35 1.88
CA TYR A 70 -6.42 -5.37 0.86
C TYR A 70 -5.00 -5.61 0.32
N VAL A 71 -4.89 -6.12 -0.90
CA VAL A 71 -3.61 -6.52 -1.49
C VAL A 71 -3.11 -5.40 -2.40
N SER A 72 -1.91 -4.88 -2.13
CA SER A 72 -1.33 -3.77 -2.89
C SER A 72 0.19 -3.88 -2.97
N MET A 73 0.75 -3.56 -4.13
CA MET A 73 2.20 -3.47 -4.31
C MET A 73 2.81 -2.24 -3.63
N GLU A 74 2.01 -1.24 -3.26
CA GLU A 74 2.49 -0.06 -2.55
C GLU A 74 1.60 0.39 -1.39
N PHE A 75 2.24 0.89 -0.33
CA PHE A 75 1.63 1.55 0.81
C PHE A 75 2.46 2.77 1.21
N LEU A 76 1.96 3.98 0.95
CA LEU A 76 2.65 5.22 1.32
C LEU A 76 2.29 5.61 2.77
N MET A 77 2.72 4.82 3.75
CA MET A 77 2.38 4.99 5.17
C MET A 77 2.92 6.31 5.72
N GLY A 78 4.14 6.66 5.30
CA GLY A 78 4.93 7.75 5.83
C GLY A 78 5.28 7.54 7.31
N ARG A 79 5.60 8.62 8.02
CA ARG A 79 5.90 8.60 9.47
C ARG A 79 4.71 8.14 10.32
N ALA A 80 4.95 7.17 11.21
CA ALA A 80 3.95 6.50 12.04
C ALA A 80 3.81 7.15 13.43
N LEU A 81 4.89 7.64 14.06
CA LEU A 81 4.86 8.18 15.43
C LEU A 81 3.72 9.17 15.66
N GLY A 82 3.69 10.23 14.83
CA GLY A 82 2.66 11.25 14.95
C GLY A 82 1.26 10.69 14.71
N ASN A 83 1.09 9.73 13.81
CA ASN A 83 -0.22 9.14 13.53
C ASN A 83 -0.72 8.33 14.72
N SER A 84 0.15 7.51 15.31
CA SER A 84 -0.15 6.71 16.49
C SER A 84 -0.51 7.60 17.69
N LEU A 85 0.23 8.69 17.92
CA LEU A 85 -0.06 9.65 18.99
C LEU A 85 -1.45 10.29 18.86
N TYR A 86 -1.84 10.72 17.65
CA TYR A 86 -3.18 11.28 17.40
C TYR A 86 -4.27 10.22 17.55
N ASN A 87 -4.10 9.05 16.94
CA ASN A 87 -5.15 8.02 16.93
C ASN A 87 -5.36 7.38 18.31
N LEU A 88 -4.32 7.30 19.15
CA LEU A 88 -4.42 6.83 20.53
C LEU A 88 -4.84 7.93 21.53
N GLY A 89 -4.92 9.19 21.11
CA GLY A 89 -5.20 10.32 22.02
C GLY A 89 -4.08 10.59 23.03
N LEU A 90 -2.83 10.25 22.69
CA LEU A 90 -1.67 10.32 23.60
C LEU A 90 -0.73 11.50 23.30
N LEU A 91 -1.02 12.32 22.29
CA LEU A 91 -0.11 13.38 21.83
C LEU A 91 0.36 14.31 22.97
N GLU A 92 -0.57 14.92 23.70
CA GLU A 92 -0.23 15.93 24.71
C GLU A 92 0.46 15.31 25.93
N ILE A 93 0.00 14.16 26.42
CA ILE A 93 0.64 13.51 27.58
C ILE A 93 2.05 13.01 27.25
N CYS A 94 2.30 12.57 26.02
CA CYS A 94 3.64 12.20 25.58
C CYS A 94 4.54 13.42 25.34
N ARG A 95 3.99 14.54 24.89
CA ARG A 95 4.71 15.82 24.82
C ARG A 95 5.16 16.26 26.20
N ASP A 96 4.25 16.22 27.17
CA ASP A 96 4.54 16.54 28.58
C ASP A 96 5.62 15.60 29.15
N ALA A 97 5.55 14.29 28.87
CA ALA A 97 6.51 13.30 29.33
C ALA A 97 7.93 13.53 28.76
N LEU A 98 8.05 13.76 27.45
CA LEU A 98 9.35 14.08 26.84
C LEU A 98 9.91 15.42 27.33
N SER A 99 9.04 16.40 27.58
CA SER A 99 9.45 17.69 28.16
C SER A 99 10.06 17.55 29.56
N ASP A 100 9.60 16.61 30.39
CA ASP A 100 10.23 16.33 31.70
C ASP A 100 11.66 15.77 31.56
N MET A 101 11.95 15.17 30.41
CA MET A 101 13.27 14.66 30.05
C MET A 101 14.11 15.72 29.32
N GLY A 102 13.58 16.92 29.10
CA GLY A 102 14.25 17.98 28.35
C GLY A 102 14.25 17.78 26.83
N ILE A 103 13.32 16.97 26.30
CA ILE A 103 13.26 16.57 24.88
C ILE A 103 12.02 17.17 24.21
N ASP A 104 12.18 17.75 23.02
CA ASP A 104 11.07 18.24 22.20
C ASP A 104 10.47 17.12 21.32
N LEU A 105 9.19 16.82 21.53
CA LEU A 105 8.44 15.86 20.72
C LEU A 105 8.45 16.20 19.23
N ASP A 106 8.44 17.47 18.84
CA ASP A 106 8.43 17.83 17.43
C ASP A 106 9.76 17.54 16.75
N GLU A 107 10.90 17.70 17.44
CA GLU A 107 12.21 17.26 16.95
C GLU A 107 12.29 15.72 16.86
N VAL A 108 11.80 15.02 17.87
CA VAL A 108 11.70 13.54 17.89
C VAL A 108 10.92 13.03 16.69
N ARG A 109 9.80 13.68 16.35
CA ARG A 109 8.98 13.33 15.17
C ARG A 109 9.70 13.58 13.84
N GLN A 110 10.65 14.52 13.76
CA GLN A 110 11.47 14.73 12.56
C GLN A 110 12.59 13.70 12.40
N ALA A 111 13.01 13.05 13.48
CA ALA A 111 14.04 12.01 13.44
C ALA A 111 13.53 10.65 12.88
N GLU A 112 12.20 10.49 12.76
CA GLU A 112 11.58 9.31 12.14
C GLU A 112 11.70 9.38 10.60
N PRO A 113 12.24 8.36 9.92
CA PRO A 113 12.19 8.26 8.46
C PRO A 113 10.78 7.87 8.00
N ASP A 114 10.38 8.35 6.83
CA ASP A 114 9.17 7.85 6.17
C ASP A 114 9.38 6.38 5.73
N ALA A 115 8.38 5.53 5.96
CA ALA A 115 8.44 4.14 5.50
C ALA A 115 8.40 4.09 3.96
N ALA A 116 9.49 3.63 3.33
CA ALA A 116 9.65 3.60 1.88
C ALA A 116 8.94 2.41 1.23
N LEU A 117 7.64 2.25 1.53
CA LEU A 117 6.81 1.10 1.13
C LEU A 117 5.90 1.40 -0.07
N GLY A 118 5.99 2.60 -0.63
CA GLY A 118 5.14 3.04 -1.73
C GLY A 118 5.67 4.32 -2.37
N ASN A 119 5.07 4.70 -3.50
CA ASN A 119 5.49 5.88 -4.24
C ASN A 119 4.35 6.87 -4.47
N GLY A 120 3.24 6.38 -5.03
CA GLY A 120 2.23 7.23 -5.66
C GLY A 120 0.94 7.44 -4.87
N GLY A 121 -0.05 7.97 -5.59
CA GLY A 121 -1.41 8.13 -5.09
C GLY A 121 -2.12 6.80 -4.82
N LEU A 122 -1.75 5.72 -5.53
CA LEU A 122 -2.29 4.37 -5.33
C LEU A 122 -1.90 3.84 -3.93
N GLY A 123 -0.64 3.98 -3.55
CA GLY A 123 -0.14 3.57 -2.23
C GLY A 123 -0.61 4.49 -1.11
N ARG A 124 -0.80 5.79 -1.38
CA ARG A 124 -1.37 6.73 -0.40
C ARG A 124 -2.86 6.48 -0.15
N LEU A 125 -3.60 6.06 -1.17
CA LEU A 125 -4.98 5.60 -1.03
C LEU A 125 -5.04 4.36 -0.14
N ALA A 126 -4.22 3.34 -0.43
CA ALA A 126 -4.15 2.12 0.37
C ALA A 126 -3.87 2.44 1.86
N ALA A 127 -2.89 3.32 2.13
CA ALA A 127 -2.60 3.77 3.50
C ALA A 127 -3.77 4.54 4.17
N CYS A 128 -4.55 5.33 3.41
CA CYS A 128 -5.74 6.00 3.94
C CYS A 128 -6.90 5.02 4.19
N PHE A 129 -7.03 3.96 3.39
CA PHE A 129 -7.99 2.89 3.63
C PHE A 129 -7.66 2.12 4.91
N LEU A 130 -6.40 1.76 5.17
CA LEU A 130 -6.06 1.06 6.41
C LEU A 130 -6.40 1.87 7.66
N ASP A 131 -6.09 3.16 7.66
CA ASP A 131 -6.47 4.07 8.75
C ASP A 131 -8.01 4.17 8.92
N SER A 132 -8.76 4.14 7.81
CA SER A 132 -10.23 4.21 7.85
C SER A 132 -10.87 2.87 8.25
N LEU A 133 -10.34 1.74 7.81
CA LEU A 133 -10.79 0.41 8.24
C LEU A 133 -10.66 0.28 9.76
N ALA A 134 -9.51 0.67 10.32
CA ALA A 134 -9.30 0.64 11.75
C ALA A 134 -10.20 1.64 12.49
N SER A 135 -10.38 2.85 11.95
CA SER A 135 -11.24 3.87 12.60
C SER A 135 -12.74 3.57 12.52
N LEU A 136 -13.17 2.69 11.61
CA LEU A 136 -14.55 2.24 11.46
C LEU A 136 -14.81 0.88 12.14
N ASP A 137 -13.85 0.38 12.92
CA ASP A 137 -13.91 -0.94 13.57
C ASP A 137 -14.15 -2.11 12.59
N LEU A 138 -13.67 -1.97 11.36
CA LEU A 138 -13.81 -3.00 10.33
C LEU A 138 -12.65 -3.99 10.39
N ALA A 139 -12.98 -5.28 10.40
CA ALA A 139 -12.03 -6.38 10.31
C ALA A 139 -11.35 -6.39 8.94
N GLY A 140 -10.22 -5.69 8.84
CA GLY A 140 -9.53 -5.50 7.58
C GLY A 140 -8.03 -5.30 7.75
N TYR A 141 -7.26 -5.88 6.84
CA TYR A 141 -5.80 -5.88 6.89
C TYR A 141 -5.22 -5.45 5.55
N GLY A 142 -4.03 -4.85 5.57
CA GLY A 142 -3.24 -4.59 4.36
C GLY A 142 -2.21 -5.69 4.13
N TYR A 143 -1.97 -6.07 2.88
CA TYR A 143 -0.94 -7.04 2.49
C TYR A 143 -0.06 -6.44 1.39
N GLY A 144 1.26 -6.39 1.62
CA GLY A 144 2.24 -5.82 0.70
C GLY A 144 3.64 -6.42 0.85
N LEU A 145 4.62 -5.82 0.19
CA LEU A 145 6.03 -6.22 0.28
C LEU A 145 6.82 -5.28 1.19
N LEU A 146 7.75 -5.83 1.95
CA LEU A 146 8.70 -5.06 2.76
C LEU A 146 9.87 -4.64 1.89
N TYR A 147 9.76 -3.49 1.20
CA TYR A 147 10.85 -2.96 0.39
C TYR A 147 12.00 -2.43 1.25
N GLU A 148 13.21 -2.90 0.97
CA GLU A 148 14.43 -2.45 1.67
C GLU A 148 14.79 -1.00 1.32
N PHE A 149 14.65 -0.62 0.04
CA PHE A 149 15.10 0.68 -0.49
C PHE A 149 14.00 1.54 -1.12
N GLY A 150 12.74 1.10 -1.01
CA GLY A 150 11.59 1.74 -1.67
C GLY A 150 11.78 1.92 -3.17
N LEU A 151 11.34 3.07 -3.71
CA LEU A 151 11.59 3.42 -5.11
C LEU A 151 12.99 4.02 -5.28
N PHE A 152 13.22 5.20 -4.70
CA PHE A 152 14.52 5.86 -4.51
C PHE A 152 14.33 7.16 -3.70
N ARG A 153 15.41 7.62 -3.05
CA ARG A 153 15.57 8.98 -2.54
C ARG A 153 16.05 9.90 -3.67
N GLN A 154 15.34 11.01 -3.87
CA GLN A 154 15.68 12.00 -4.90
C GLN A 154 16.68 13.00 -4.32
N GLU A 155 17.79 13.19 -5.02
CA GLU A 155 18.72 14.30 -4.81
C GLU A 155 18.73 15.18 -6.06
N ILE A 156 18.94 16.49 -5.88
CA ILE A 156 19.08 17.43 -7.00
C ILE A 156 20.53 17.91 -7.06
N HIS A 157 21.25 17.52 -8.10
CA HIS A 157 22.64 17.91 -8.36
C HIS A 157 22.71 18.72 -9.66
N ASN A 158 23.20 19.96 -9.58
CA ASN A 158 23.32 20.87 -10.73
C ASN A 158 22.02 21.02 -11.56
N GLY A 159 20.86 20.98 -10.89
CA GLY A 159 19.55 21.09 -11.53
C GLY A 159 18.95 19.78 -12.06
N TYR A 160 19.64 18.65 -11.88
CA TYR A 160 19.19 17.33 -12.34
C TYR A 160 18.84 16.41 -11.19
N GLN A 161 17.85 15.55 -11.40
CA GLN A 161 17.53 14.45 -10.49
C GLN A 161 18.68 13.42 -10.49
N THR A 162 19.03 12.93 -9.31
CA THR A 162 19.89 11.76 -9.08
C THR A 162 19.20 10.83 -8.11
N GLU A 163 19.12 9.55 -8.45
CA GLU A 163 18.51 8.51 -7.63
C GLU A 163 19.52 7.92 -6.65
N LYS A 164 19.13 7.84 -5.37
CA LYS A 164 19.85 7.10 -4.32
C LYS A 164 18.94 6.07 -3.65
N PRO A 165 19.46 4.96 -3.12
CA PRO A 165 18.65 4.04 -2.31
C PRO A 165 18.05 4.75 -1.08
N ASP A 166 16.82 4.41 -0.71
CA ASP A 166 16.16 4.94 0.49
C ASP A 166 16.35 3.99 1.69
N HIS A 167 17.37 4.25 2.50
CA HIS A 167 17.80 3.40 3.62
C HIS A 167 16.92 3.56 4.89
N TRP A 168 15.59 3.59 4.73
CA TRP A 168 14.64 3.89 5.81
C TRP A 168 14.67 2.87 6.96
N ASN A 169 15.00 1.61 6.66
CA ASN A 169 15.03 0.48 7.61
C ASN A 169 16.47 -0.03 7.90
N ALA A 170 17.50 0.74 7.57
CA ALA A 170 18.89 0.26 7.70
C ALA A 170 19.32 -0.06 9.14
N LEU A 171 18.74 0.61 10.14
CA LEU A 171 18.95 0.33 11.56
C LEU A 171 17.81 -0.51 12.18
N GLY A 172 16.93 -1.06 11.34
CA GLY A 172 15.65 -1.59 11.78
C GLY A 172 14.62 -0.49 12.04
N SER A 173 13.36 -0.89 12.05
CA SER A 173 12.22 0.00 12.35
C SER A 173 11.57 -0.47 13.64
N PRO A 174 11.39 0.41 14.65
CA PRO A 174 10.76 0.03 15.92
C PRO A 174 9.29 -0.38 15.73
N TRP A 175 8.68 -0.05 14.59
CA TRP A 175 7.28 -0.38 14.28
C TRP A 175 7.07 -1.78 13.70
N LEU A 176 8.11 -2.41 13.13
CA LEU A 176 7.99 -3.71 12.47
C LEU A 176 8.06 -4.84 13.50
N ILE A 177 7.07 -5.73 13.47
CA ILE A 177 6.99 -6.95 14.27
C ILE A 177 7.27 -8.14 13.35
N GLU A 178 8.47 -8.70 13.41
CA GLU A 178 8.80 -9.91 12.63
C GLU A 178 8.03 -11.13 13.15
N ARG A 179 7.57 -11.97 12.23
CA ARG A 179 6.80 -13.21 12.49
C ARG A 179 7.46 -14.40 11.78
N PRO A 180 8.70 -14.77 12.12
CA PRO A 180 9.42 -15.84 11.41
C PRO A 180 8.69 -17.19 11.51
N GLU A 181 7.92 -17.42 12.56
CA GLU A 181 7.10 -18.61 12.78
C GLU A 181 5.93 -18.74 11.78
N GLU A 182 5.60 -17.67 11.07
CA GLU A 182 4.54 -17.64 10.05
C GLU A 182 5.10 -17.55 8.61
N ALA A 183 6.38 -17.89 8.43
CA ALA A 183 7.02 -17.88 7.12
C ALA A 183 6.31 -18.79 6.11
N SER A 184 6.21 -18.31 4.86
CA SER A 184 5.53 -19.01 3.77
C SER A 184 6.52 -19.49 2.71
N ILE A 185 6.37 -20.74 2.28
CA ILE A 185 7.11 -21.34 1.16
C ILE A 185 6.36 -21.01 -0.14
N VAL A 186 7.06 -20.39 -1.09
CA VAL A 186 6.49 -19.94 -2.36
C VAL A 186 7.20 -20.68 -3.52
N PRO A 187 6.54 -21.65 -4.17
CA PRO A 187 7.11 -22.37 -5.31
C PRO A 187 7.11 -21.49 -6.57
N ILE A 188 8.22 -21.50 -7.32
CA ILE A 188 8.42 -20.79 -8.60
C ILE A 188 9.17 -21.70 -9.59
N TYR A 189 9.09 -21.39 -10.89
CA TYR A 189 9.69 -22.18 -11.97
C TYR A 189 9.17 -23.63 -12.00
N GLY A 190 10.02 -24.59 -12.34
CA GLY A 190 9.65 -26.01 -12.41
C GLY A 190 8.93 -26.39 -13.70
N ARG A 191 8.23 -27.53 -13.65
CA ARG A 191 7.51 -28.10 -14.80
C ARG A 191 6.20 -28.75 -14.36
N ILE A 192 5.27 -28.91 -15.29
CA ILE A 192 4.04 -29.70 -15.05
C ILE A 192 4.22 -31.10 -15.60
N GLU A 193 3.96 -32.09 -14.76
CA GLU A 193 3.85 -33.48 -15.17
C GLU A 193 2.38 -33.81 -15.45
N ASN A 194 2.04 -33.90 -16.73
CA ASN A 194 0.70 -34.28 -17.19
C ASN A 194 0.68 -35.81 -17.36
N GLY A 195 -0.19 -36.51 -16.62
CA GLY A 195 -0.32 -37.97 -16.77
C GLY A 195 -0.47 -38.76 -15.46
N LEU A 196 -0.35 -38.09 -14.32
CA LEU A 196 -0.71 -38.68 -13.03
C LEU A 196 -2.22 -38.53 -12.86
N LEU A 197 -2.90 -39.66 -12.69
CA LEU A 197 -4.28 -39.69 -12.27
C LEU A 197 -4.33 -39.63 -10.75
N ASP A 198 -5.35 -39.00 -10.18
CA ASP A 198 -5.63 -39.18 -8.77
C ASP A 198 -6.02 -40.65 -8.47
N ALA A 199 -6.22 -40.98 -7.18
CA ALA A 199 -6.59 -42.33 -6.76
C ALA A 199 -7.95 -42.80 -7.34
N ALA A 200 -8.77 -41.89 -7.87
CA ALA A 200 -10.07 -42.14 -8.49
C ALA A 200 -10.02 -42.13 -10.04
N GLY A 201 -8.85 -41.90 -10.65
CA GLY A 201 -8.70 -41.85 -12.11
C GLY A 201 -8.93 -40.46 -12.72
N GLY A 202 -9.00 -39.40 -11.92
CA GLY A 202 -9.22 -38.01 -12.33
C GLY A 202 -7.94 -37.27 -12.75
N TYR A 203 -8.10 -36.12 -13.41
CA TYR A 203 -7.00 -35.26 -13.88
C TYR A 203 -6.28 -34.58 -12.70
N ASN A 204 -5.01 -34.94 -12.45
CA ASN A 204 -4.21 -34.41 -11.34
C ASN A 204 -2.84 -33.88 -11.82
N PRO A 205 -2.76 -32.65 -12.36
CA PRO A 205 -1.50 -32.10 -12.83
C PRO A 205 -0.57 -31.81 -11.64
N MET A 206 0.59 -32.46 -11.60
CA MET A 206 1.59 -32.16 -10.58
C MET A 206 2.55 -31.09 -11.10
N TRP A 207 2.59 -29.95 -10.39
CA TRP A 207 3.70 -29.02 -10.52
C TRP A 207 4.89 -29.62 -9.78
N LEU A 208 6.03 -29.83 -10.44
CA LEU A 208 7.24 -30.49 -9.93
C LEU A 208 8.50 -29.66 -10.22
N ASP A 209 9.62 -30.01 -9.58
CA ASP A 209 10.95 -29.42 -9.79
C ASP A 209 10.99 -27.88 -9.61
N TRP A 210 10.12 -27.36 -8.76
CA TRP A 210 10.05 -25.94 -8.44
C TRP A 210 11.27 -25.50 -7.61
N GLN A 211 11.67 -24.24 -7.80
CA GLN A 211 12.51 -23.53 -6.83
C GLN A 211 11.61 -22.89 -5.78
N VAL A 212 12.19 -22.47 -4.65
CA VAL A 212 11.44 -21.92 -3.53
C VAL A 212 11.96 -20.55 -3.14
N LEU A 213 11.03 -19.61 -2.93
CA LEU A 213 11.26 -18.40 -2.15
C LEU A 213 10.62 -18.56 -0.77
N VAL A 214 11.23 -17.96 0.26
CA VAL A 214 10.63 -17.89 1.60
C VAL A 214 10.16 -16.48 1.88
N GLY A 215 8.88 -16.33 2.17
CA GLY A 215 8.30 -15.06 2.60
C GLY A 215 8.16 -14.99 4.11
N VAL A 216 8.95 -14.12 4.73
CA VAL A 216 8.86 -13.82 6.16
C VAL A 216 7.95 -12.62 6.38
N PRO A 217 6.83 -12.77 7.11
CA PRO A 217 5.94 -11.66 7.39
C PRO A 217 6.46 -10.74 8.49
N PHE A 218 6.16 -9.45 8.32
CA PHE A 218 6.33 -8.39 9.30
C PHE A 218 4.99 -7.66 9.46
N ASP A 219 4.51 -7.52 10.69
CA ASP A 219 3.31 -6.75 10.98
C ASP A 219 3.68 -5.32 11.36
N LEU A 220 3.03 -4.34 10.72
CA LEU A 220 3.08 -2.93 11.09
C LEU A 220 1.70 -2.52 11.64
N PRO A 221 1.58 -2.18 12.94
CA PRO A 221 0.30 -1.83 13.54
C PRO A 221 -0.33 -0.58 12.90
N VAL A 222 -1.65 -0.59 12.72
CA VAL A 222 -2.43 0.52 12.18
C VAL A 222 -3.57 0.86 13.16
N PRO A 223 -3.35 1.82 14.07
CA PRO A 223 -4.37 2.21 15.04
C PRO A 223 -5.48 3.03 14.36
N GLY A 224 -6.73 2.70 14.67
CA GLY A 224 -7.90 3.53 14.36
C GLY A 224 -8.01 4.73 15.30
N TYR A 225 -8.70 5.77 14.86
CA TYR A 225 -8.98 6.93 15.71
C TYR A 225 -9.78 6.53 16.96
N GLY A 226 -9.29 6.92 18.14
CA GLY A 226 -9.84 6.50 19.44
C GLY A 226 -9.20 5.22 20.00
N GLY A 227 -8.31 4.56 19.25
CA GLY A 227 -7.50 3.43 19.74
C GLY A 227 -8.25 2.13 20.05
N HIS A 228 -9.54 2.05 19.74
CA HIS A 228 -10.36 0.86 20.02
C HIS A 228 -9.94 -0.34 19.15
N THR A 229 -9.79 -0.11 17.85
CA THR A 229 -9.34 -1.11 16.88
C THR A 229 -7.94 -0.80 16.39
N ILE A 230 -7.07 -1.81 16.44
CA ILE A 230 -5.72 -1.75 15.89
C ILE A 230 -5.58 -2.90 14.90
N ASN A 231 -5.79 -2.59 13.63
CA ASN A 231 -5.52 -3.50 12.53
C ASN A 231 -4.02 -3.50 12.24
N PHE A 232 -3.58 -4.19 11.18
CA PHE A 232 -2.18 -4.18 10.77
C PHE A 232 -2.02 -4.21 9.26
N LEU A 233 -0.88 -3.72 8.81
CA LEU A 233 -0.30 -3.94 7.48
C LEU A 233 0.72 -5.07 7.61
N ARG A 234 0.47 -6.19 6.94
CA ARG A 234 1.41 -7.30 6.84
C ARG A 234 2.28 -7.14 5.60
N LEU A 235 3.59 -7.17 5.79
CA LEU A 235 4.59 -6.98 4.75
C LEU A 235 5.49 -8.22 4.65
N TYR A 236 5.76 -8.70 3.44
CA TYR A 236 6.64 -9.85 3.24
C TYR A 236 8.03 -9.42 2.78
N SER A 237 9.04 -9.96 3.47
CA SER A 237 10.44 -9.94 3.02
C SER A 237 10.77 -11.30 2.39
N ALA A 238 11.39 -11.26 1.21
CA ALA A 238 11.90 -12.46 0.55
C ALA A 238 13.25 -12.85 1.18
N ARG A 239 13.34 -14.09 1.63
CA ARG A 239 14.56 -14.70 2.15
C ARG A 239 14.91 -15.94 1.34
N SER A 240 16.21 -16.28 1.33
CA SER A 240 16.67 -17.56 0.82
C SER A 240 16.03 -18.70 1.62
N SER A 241 15.50 -19.72 0.93
CA SER A 241 15.00 -20.94 1.56
C SER A 241 16.11 -21.79 2.19
N GLN A 242 17.35 -21.49 1.82
CA GLN A 242 18.55 -22.16 2.28
C GLN A 242 19.31 -21.18 3.17
N ASP A 243 18.97 -21.14 4.45
CA ASP A 243 19.95 -20.72 5.44
C ASP A 243 21.07 -21.79 5.43
N PHE A 244 22.03 -21.60 4.51
CA PHE A 244 23.26 -22.41 4.33
C PHE A 244 23.07 -23.84 3.82
N ASP A 245 23.07 -24.05 2.49
CA ASP A 245 23.30 -25.39 1.92
C ASP A 245 24.79 -25.77 2.12
N MET A 246 25.07 -26.52 3.19
CA MET A 246 26.42 -27.00 3.48
C MET A 246 26.98 -27.89 2.37
N GLN A 247 26.17 -28.54 1.53
CA GLN A 247 26.69 -29.37 0.44
C GLN A 247 27.34 -28.50 -0.65
N ILE A 248 26.67 -27.44 -1.09
CA ILE A 248 27.23 -26.49 -2.08
C ILE A 248 28.49 -25.81 -1.54
N PHE A 249 28.49 -25.48 -0.23
CA PHE A 249 29.67 -24.92 0.44
C PHE A 249 30.83 -25.93 0.53
N ASN A 250 30.55 -27.19 0.86
CA ASN A 250 31.55 -28.26 0.97
C ASN A 250 32.12 -28.68 -0.40
N GLU A 251 31.37 -28.49 -1.48
CA GLU A 251 31.81 -28.71 -2.86
C GLU A 251 32.65 -27.55 -3.43
N GLY A 252 32.78 -26.44 -2.69
CA GLY A 252 33.64 -25.30 -3.04
C GLY A 252 33.02 -24.30 -4.03
N ASP A 253 31.73 -24.43 -4.37
CA ASP A 253 31.03 -23.57 -5.33
C ASP A 253 30.31 -22.39 -4.63
N TYR A 254 31.10 -21.61 -3.89
CA TYR A 254 30.61 -20.49 -3.07
C TYR A 254 29.87 -19.41 -3.87
N LEU A 255 30.28 -19.19 -5.12
CA LEU A 255 29.71 -18.14 -5.97
C LEU A 255 28.25 -18.41 -6.31
N ARG A 256 27.89 -19.67 -6.62
CA ARG A 256 26.50 -20.02 -6.95
C ARG A 256 25.57 -19.98 -5.74
N ALA A 257 26.05 -20.38 -4.56
CA ALA A 257 25.27 -20.27 -3.32
C ALA A 257 24.93 -18.80 -3.02
N VAL A 258 25.89 -17.89 -3.21
CA VAL A 258 25.68 -16.45 -3.04
C VAL A 258 24.77 -15.88 -4.12
N GLU A 259 24.92 -16.29 -5.39
CA GLU A 259 24.07 -15.83 -6.49
C GLU A 259 22.60 -16.20 -6.30
N GLN A 260 22.31 -17.43 -5.86
CA GLN A 260 20.94 -17.88 -5.56
C GLN A 260 20.32 -17.09 -4.40
N LYS A 261 21.11 -16.82 -3.35
CA LYS A 261 20.68 -15.99 -2.23
C LYS A 261 20.34 -14.57 -2.68
N ILE A 262 21.22 -13.94 -3.45
CA ILE A 262 21.01 -12.58 -3.96
C ILE A 262 19.74 -12.52 -4.81
N SER A 263 19.56 -13.44 -5.75
CA SER A 263 18.38 -13.49 -6.62
C SER A 263 17.07 -13.59 -5.82
N SER A 264 17.04 -14.43 -4.79
CA SER A 264 15.87 -14.61 -3.93
C SER A 264 15.53 -13.36 -3.13
N GLU A 265 16.53 -12.70 -2.55
CA GLU A 265 16.34 -11.49 -1.74
C GLU A 265 15.95 -10.27 -2.60
N THR A 266 16.36 -10.23 -3.88
CA THR A 266 16.05 -9.10 -4.78
C THR A 266 14.56 -8.83 -4.95
N VAL A 267 13.71 -9.85 -4.78
CA VAL A 267 12.24 -9.75 -4.85
C VAL A 267 11.70 -8.69 -3.90
N SER A 268 12.26 -8.49 -2.71
CA SER A 268 11.79 -7.46 -1.77
C SER A 268 12.74 -6.26 -1.62
N LYS A 269 13.66 -6.01 -2.56
CA LYS A 269 14.61 -4.89 -2.43
C LYS A 269 14.04 -3.54 -2.86
N ILE A 270 13.51 -3.46 -4.07
CA ILE A 270 13.11 -2.20 -4.72
C ILE A 270 11.67 -2.29 -5.21
N LEU A 271 10.93 -1.20 -5.06
CA LEU A 271 9.59 -1.01 -5.61
C LEU A 271 9.68 -0.65 -7.10
N TYR A 272 8.96 -1.39 -7.95
CA TYR A 272 8.93 -1.21 -9.41
C TYR A 272 10.33 -1.23 -10.06
N PRO A 273 11.01 -2.39 -10.07
CA PRO A 273 12.26 -2.54 -10.79
C PRO A 273 12.06 -2.23 -12.29
N ALA A 274 13.08 -1.65 -12.92
CA ALA A 274 13.01 -1.27 -14.34
C ALA A 274 12.71 -2.50 -15.22
N ASP A 275 11.63 -2.46 -15.99
CA ASP A 275 11.08 -3.60 -16.75
C ASP A 275 11.33 -3.50 -18.26
N MET A 276 12.19 -2.58 -18.69
CA MET A 276 12.65 -2.47 -20.08
C MET A 276 13.47 -3.70 -20.51
N LEU A 277 14.16 -4.33 -19.56
CA LEU A 277 14.95 -5.54 -19.77
C LEU A 277 14.11 -6.79 -19.41
N LYS A 278 14.38 -7.92 -20.10
CA LYS A 278 13.70 -9.21 -19.85
C LYS A 278 13.82 -9.66 -18.39
N SER A 279 14.99 -9.48 -17.77
CA SER A 279 15.22 -9.79 -16.35
C SER A 279 14.38 -8.93 -15.41
N GLY A 280 14.14 -7.66 -15.76
CA GLY A 280 13.27 -6.76 -15.00
C GLY A 280 11.81 -7.18 -15.04
N LYS A 281 11.33 -7.62 -16.21
CA LYS A 281 9.98 -8.19 -16.36
C LYS A 281 9.79 -9.44 -15.52
N GLU A 282 10.77 -10.35 -15.55
CA GLU A 282 10.74 -11.57 -14.74
C GLU A 282 10.73 -11.26 -13.24
N LEU A 283 11.58 -10.34 -12.78
CA LEU A 283 11.60 -9.91 -11.38
C LEU A 283 10.26 -9.31 -10.94
N ARG A 284 9.65 -8.43 -11.76
CA ARG A 284 8.36 -7.82 -11.42
C ARG A 284 7.23 -8.85 -11.34
N LEU A 285 7.17 -9.82 -12.26
CA LEU A 285 6.22 -10.93 -12.18
C LEU A 285 6.43 -11.78 -10.91
N LEU A 286 7.69 -12.05 -10.54
CA LEU A 286 8.03 -12.74 -9.30
C LEU A 286 7.58 -11.96 -8.06
N GLN A 287 7.74 -10.63 -8.05
CA GLN A 287 7.28 -9.78 -6.93
C GLN A 287 5.76 -9.88 -6.73
N GLU A 288 5.01 -9.74 -7.82
CA GLU A 288 3.55 -9.81 -7.80
C GLU A 288 3.06 -11.18 -7.34
N TYR A 289 3.62 -12.25 -7.92
CA TYR A 289 3.29 -13.60 -7.50
C TYR A 289 3.69 -13.90 -6.05
N PHE A 290 4.88 -13.48 -5.64
CA PHE A 290 5.37 -13.69 -4.28
C PHE A 290 4.45 -13.03 -3.23
N LEU A 291 4.00 -11.79 -3.49
CA LEU A 291 3.00 -11.14 -2.65
C LEU A 291 1.69 -11.94 -2.60
N VAL A 292 1.17 -12.34 -3.76
CA VAL A 292 -0.09 -13.07 -3.87
C VAL A 292 -0.01 -14.41 -3.14
N ALA A 293 1.03 -15.19 -3.38
CA ALA A 293 1.22 -16.52 -2.79
C ALA A 293 1.34 -16.40 -1.27
N CYS A 294 2.21 -15.53 -0.75
CA CYS A 294 2.36 -15.33 0.69
C CYS A 294 1.03 -14.90 1.35
N THR A 295 0.30 -13.99 0.70
CA THR A 295 -0.99 -13.49 1.18
C THR A 295 -2.01 -14.61 1.29
N LEU A 296 -2.18 -15.41 0.22
CA LEU A 296 -3.17 -16.50 0.21
C LEU A 296 -2.80 -17.60 1.20
N ARG A 297 -1.51 -17.96 1.33
CA ARG A 297 -1.04 -18.89 2.36
C ARG A 297 -1.45 -18.45 3.76
N ASP A 298 -1.29 -17.16 4.08
CA ASP A 298 -1.68 -16.62 5.38
C ASP A 298 -3.20 -16.60 5.58
N ILE A 299 -3.97 -16.22 4.55
CA ILE A 299 -5.44 -16.23 4.60
C ILE A 299 -5.96 -17.64 4.90
N PHE A 300 -5.48 -18.65 4.17
CA PHE A 300 -5.90 -20.04 4.38
C PHE A 300 -5.47 -20.55 5.76
N ARG A 301 -4.23 -20.24 6.19
CA ARG A 301 -3.75 -20.59 7.53
C ARG A 301 -4.64 -20.00 8.63
N ARG A 302 -4.97 -18.71 8.54
CA ARG A 302 -5.85 -18.02 9.51
C ARG A 302 -7.25 -18.62 9.49
N TYR A 303 -7.84 -18.81 8.30
CA TYR A 303 -9.16 -19.40 8.16
C TYR A 303 -9.24 -20.80 8.76
N LYS A 304 -8.29 -21.68 8.42
CA LYS A 304 -8.26 -23.06 8.93
C LYS A 304 -8.03 -23.11 10.45
N LYS A 305 -7.21 -22.21 10.99
CA LYS A 305 -7.01 -22.09 12.44
C LYS A 305 -8.29 -21.70 13.17
N GLU A 306 -9.10 -20.83 12.57
CA GLU A 306 -10.31 -20.28 13.21
C GLU A 306 -11.55 -21.16 13.00
N PHE A 307 -11.75 -21.70 11.79
CA PHE A 307 -12.98 -22.40 11.40
C PHE A 307 -12.78 -23.90 11.13
N GLY A 308 -11.53 -24.38 11.11
CA GLY A 308 -11.18 -25.76 10.79
C GLY A 308 -10.99 -26.02 9.29
N ALA A 309 -10.20 -27.05 8.97
CA ALA A 309 -9.85 -27.38 7.58
C ALA A 309 -11.03 -27.93 6.75
N SER A 310 -12.04 -28.54 7.37
CA SER A 310 -13.21 -29.08 6.67
C SER A 310 -14.23 -28.00 6.25
N ALA A 311 -14.02 -26.74 6.64
CA ALA A 311 -14.98 -25.66 6.42
C ALA A 311 -14.74 -24.87 5.11
N ILE A 312 -13.93 -25.36 4.16
CA ILE A 312 -13.56 -24.60 2.95
C ILE A 312 -14.76 -24.12 2.13
N ALA A 313 -15.86 -24.89 2.09
CA ALA A 313 -17.09 -24.48 1.39
C ALA A 313 -17.67 -23.14 1.87
N ALA A 314 -17.38 -22.72 3.11
CA ALA A 314 -17.84 -21.44 3.68
C ALA A 314 -16.82 -20.30 3.56
N LEU A 315 -15.67 -20.51 2.89
CA LEU A 315 -14.54 -19.58 2.85
C LEU A 315 -14.95 -18.16 2.40
N SER A 316 -15.74 -18.06 1.33
CA SER A 316 -16.21 -16.77 0.78
C SER A 316 -17.13 -15.97 1.71
N THR A 317 -17.72 -16.62 2.72
CA THR A 317 -18.54 -15.96 3.75
C THR A 317 -17.69 -15.30 4.82
N LYS A 318 -16.41 -15.68 4.94
CA LYS A 318 -15.47 -15.17 5.95
C LYS A 318 -14.29 -14.40 5.38
N VAL A 319 -14.05 -14.49 4.07
CA VAL A 319 -12.94 -13.84 3.39
C VAL A 319 -13.43 -12.95 2.25
N ALA A 320 -12.93 -11.72 2.19
CA ALA A 320 -12.99 -10.86 1.01
C ALA A 320 -11.58 -10.33 0.69
N ILE A 321 -11.18 -10.38 -0.58
CA ILE A 321 -9.87 -9.93 -1.04
C ILE A 321 -10.08 -8.82 -2.07
N GLN A 322 -9.49 -7.65 -1.81
CA GLN A 322 -9.53 -6.52 -2.72
C GLN A 322 -8.21 -6.41 -3.48
N LEU A 323 -8.31 -6.42 -4.80
CA LEU A 323 -7.21 -6.25 -5.74
C LEU A 323 -7.04 -4.75 -6.04
N ASN A 324 -5.94 -4.17 -5.56
CA ASN A 324 -5.61 -2.77 -5.79
C ASN A 324 -4.83 -2.62 -7.11
N ASP A 325 -5.55 -2.31 -8.19
CA ASP A 325 -5.06 -2.35 -9.57
C ASP A 325 -4.71 -3.78 -10.05
N THR A 326 -4.06 -3.93 -11.21
CA THR A 326 -3.80 -5.25 -11.82
C THR A 326 -2.65 -6.03 -11.19
N HIS A 327 -1.79 -5.40 -10.40
CA HIS A 327 -0.60 -6.07 -9.85
C HIS A 327 -0.92 -7.36 -9.06
N PRO A 328 -1.96 -7.41 -8.19
CA PRO A 328 -2.35 -8.66 -7.53
C PRO A 328 -3.34 -9.51 -8.36
N ALA A 329 -3.50 -9.31 -9.68
CA ALA A 329 -4.46 -10.08 -10.48
C ALA A 329 -4.15 -11.60 -10.53
N LEU A 330 -2.90 -11.99 -10.26
CA LEU A 330 -2.52 -13.40 -10.06
C LEU A 330 -3.26 -14.08 -8.90
N THR A 331 -3.87 -13.32 -7.98
CA THR A 331 -4.74 -13.89 -6.93
C THR A 331 -5.83 -14.77 -7.52
N VAL A 332 -6.35 -14.45 -8.71
CA VAL A 332 -7.36 -15.28 -9.40
C VAL A 332 -6.81 -16.68 -9.67
N ALA A 333 -5.61 -16.77 -10.27
CA ALA A 333 -5.02 -18.04 -10.67
C ALA A 333 -4.46 -18.82 -9.46
N GLU A 334 -3.83 -18.15 -8.50
CA GLU A 334 -3.28 -18.81 -7.30
C GLU A 334 -4.39 -19.33 -6.37
N LEU A 335 -5.50 -18.60 -6.24
CA LEU A 335 -6.64 -19.08 -5.45
C LEU A 335 -7.25 -20.33 -6.07
N MET A 336 -7.43 -20.35 -7.40
CA MET A 336 -7.84 -21.56 -8.12
C MET A 336 -6.86 -22.71 -7.94
N ARG A 337 -5.55 -22.43 -7.99
CA ARG A 337 -4.52 -23.46 -7.78
C ARG A 337 -4.63 -24.09 -6.39
N ILE A 338 -4.73 -23.28 -5.34
CA ILE A 338 -4.86 -23.80 -3.97
C ILE A 338 -6.16 -24.60 -3.84
N LEU A 339 -7.29 -24.06 -4.29
CA LEU A 339 -8.60 -24.72 -4.14
C LEU A 339 -8.67 -26.04 -4.90
N VAL A 340 -8.15 -26.11 -6.13
CA VAL A 340 -8.20 -27.32 -6.96
C VAL A 340 -7.09 -28.30 -6.59
N ASP A 341 -5.84 -27.84 -6.53
CA ASP A 341 -4.69 -28.75 -6.43
C ASP A 341 -4.41 -29.18 -4.97
N GLU A 342 -4.78 -28.37 -3.97
CA GLU A 342 -4.44 -28.61 -2.56
C GLU A 342 -5.64 -28.88 -1.66
N GLU A 343 -6.77 -28.20 -1.90
CA GLU A 343 -8.02 -28.47 -1.18
C GLU A 343 -8.90 -29.50 -1.92
N TYR A 344 -8.51 -29.91 -3.13
CA TYR A 344 -9.19 -30.94 -3.94
C TYR A 344 -10.65 -30.62 -4.27
N LEU A 345 -10.96 -29.33 -4.50
CA LEU A 345 -12.28 -28.92 -4.98
C LEU A 345 -12.41 -29.17 -6.48
N GLU A 346 -13.62 -29.52 -6.90
CA GLU A 346 -14.01 -29.48 -8.30
C GLU A 346 -13.88 -28.07 -8.87
N TRP A 347 -13.54 -27.98 -10.16
CA TRP A 347 -13.24 -26.71 -10.81
C TRP A 347 -14.34 -25.67 -10.63
N ASP A 348 -15.60 -26.06 -10.82
CA ASP A 348 -16.73 -25.12 -10.81
C ASP A 348 -16.98 -24.58 -9.38
N ASP A 349 -16.88 -25.43 -8.35
CA ASP A 349 -16.98 -25.00 -6.94
C ASP A 349 -15.83 -24.06 -6.56
N ALA A 350 -14.60 -24.39 -6.96
CA ALA A 350 -13.42 -23.55 -6.74
C ALA A 350 -13.55 -22.19 -7.44
N TRP A 351 -14.12 -22.17 -8.65
CA TRP A 351 -14.33 -20.96 -9.43
C TRP A 351 -15.41 -20.06 -8.81
N GLU A 352 -16.52 -20.62 -8.33
CA GLU A 352 -17.55 -19.87 -7.62
C GLU A 352 -17.00 -19.21 -6.34
N LEU A 353 -16.25 -19.96 -5.53
CA LEU A 353 -15.58 -19.41 -4.34
C LEU A 353 -14.60 -18.30 -4.70
N THR A 354 -13.79 -18.51 -5.75
CA THR A 354 -12.84 -17.52 -6.26
C THR A 354 -13.56 -16.22 -6.62
N GLN A 355 -14.60 -16.28 -7.46
CA GLN A 355 -15.33 -15.08 -7.86
C GLN A 355 -16.00 -14.38 -6.68
N ALA A 356 -16.60 -15.13 -5.76
CA ALA A 356 -17.29 -14.59 -4.58
C ALA A 356 -16.35 -13.88 -3.60
N MET A 357 -15.05 -14.21 -3.58
CA MET A 357 -14.08 -13.60 -2.69
C MET A 357 -13.43 -12.34 -3.25
N LEU A 358 -13.33 -12.19 -4.57
CA LEU A 358 -12.48 -11.18 -5.20
C LEU A 358 -13.25 -9.92 -5.66
N GLY A 359 -12.74 -8.76 -5.29
CA GLY A 359 -13.12 -7.45 -5.85
C GLY A 359 -11.92 -6.76 -6.51
N TYR A 360 -12.15 -6.09 -7.65
CA TYR A 360 -11.09 -5.42 -8.43
C TYR A 360 -11.33 -3.91 -8.54
N THR A 361 -10.33 -3.12 -8.14
CA THR A 361 -10.33 -1.66 -8.38
C THR A 361 -9.41 -1.31 -9.54
N ASN A 362 -9.93 -0.64 -10.56
CA ASN A 362 -9.15 -0.11 -11.67
C ASN A 362 -8.80 1.38 -11.43
N HIS A 363 -7.53 1.73 -11.66
CA HIS A 363 -6.99 3.08 -11.46
C HIS A 363 -6.53 3.78 -12.75
N THR A 364 -6.62 3.12 -13.91
CA THR A 364 -6.10 3.63 -15.18
C THR A 364 -7.10 3.49 -16.31
N LEU A 365 -7.21 4.56 -17.10
CA LEU A 365 -7.96 4.60 -18.36
C LEU A 365 -7.06 4.48 -19.59
N LEU A 366 -5.73 4.48 -19.41
CA LEU A 366 -4.76 4.39 -20.49
C LEU A 366 -4.57 2.90 -20.85
N PRO A 367 -5.00 2.44 -22.04
CA PRO A 367 -4.86 1.03 -22.43
C PRO A 367 -3.41 0.54 -22.40
N GLU A 368 -2.44 1.41 -22.73
CA GLU A 368 -1.02 1.12 -22.71
C GLU A 368 -0.44 0.91 -21.29
N ALA A 369 -1.15 1.39 -20.26
CA ALA A 369 -0.78 1.19 -18.86
C ALA A 369 -1.41 -0.09 -18.27
N LEU A 370 -2.31 -0.76 -18.99
CA LEU A 370 -2.85 -2.04 -18.54
C LEU A 370 -1.80 -3.13 -18.70
N GLU A 371 -1.57 -3.85 -17.61
CA GLU A 371 -0.49 -4.81 -17.53
C GLU A 371 -0.74 -6.03 -18.44
N LYS A 372 0.31 -6.36 -19.20
CA LYS A 372 0.38 -7.51 -20.09
C LYS A 372 1.70 -8.23 -19.90
N TRP A 373 1.64 -9.55 -19.83
CA TRP A 373 2.82 -10.38 -19.65
C TRP A 373 2.98 -11.39 -20.79
N PRO A 374 4.19 -11.58 -21.33
CA PRO A 374 4.42 -12.60 -22.35
C PRO A 374 4.08 -13.99 -21.84
N VAL A 375 3.31 -14.76 -22.62
CA VAL A 375 2.99 -16.17 -22.30
C VAL A 375 4.26 -17.01 -22.05
N PRO A 376 5.35 -16.89 -22.82
CA PRO A 376 6.59 -17.64 -22.54
C PRO A 376 7.23 -17.31 -21.18
N LEU A 377 7.01 -16.09 -20.65
CA LEU A 377 7.49 -15.74 -19.31
C LEU A 377 6.67 -16.47 -18.24
N PHE A 378 5.35 -16.51 -18.41
CA PHE A 378 4.46 -17.29 -17.56
C PHE A 378 4.78 -18.78 -17.60
N GLU A 379 5.01 -19.34 -18.79
CA GLU A 379 5.37 -20.75 -18.97
C GLU A 379 6.67 -21.10 -18.23
N LYS A 380 7.66 -20.19 -18.25
CA LYS A 380 8.91 -20.36 -17.51
C LYS A 380 8.70 -20.27 -15.99
N VAL A 381 8.02 -19.24 -15.51
CA VAL A 381 8.03 -18.86 -14.09
C VAL A 381 6.88 -19.50 -13.30
N LEU A 382 5.70 -19.60 -13.91
CA LEU A 382 4.44 -20.01 -13.28
C LEU A 382 3.66 -20.97 -14.19
N PRO A 383 4.22 -22.13 -14.55
CA PRO A 383 3.64 -23.01 -15.56
C PRO A 383 2.24 -23.54 -15.17
N ARG A 384 1.99 -23.77 -13.87
CA ARG A 384 0.68 -24.23 -13.39
C ARG A 384 -0.38 -23.14 -13.52
N HIS A 385 -0.05 -21.91 -13.13
CA HIS A 385 -0.94 -20.76 -13.26
C HIS A 385 -1.31 -20.49 -14.70
N LEU A 386 -0.36 -20.68 -15.63
CA LEU A 386 -0.65 -20.53 -17.05
C LEU A 386 -1.71 -21.54 -17.54
N GLN A 387 -1.63 -22.81 -17.12
CA GLN A 387 -2.67 -23.80 -17.44
C GLN A 387 -4.03 -23.40 -16.88
N ILE A 388 -4.08 -22.94 -15.63
CA ILE A 388 -5.31 -22.45 -14.99
C ILE A 388 -5.87 -21.25 -15.76
N ILE A 389 -5.03 -20.29 -16.13
CA ILE A 389 -5.42 -19.11 -16.91
C ILE A 389 -5.98 -19.50 -18.28
N PHE A 390 -5.37 -20.47 -18.96
CA PHE A 390 -5.90 -20.98 -20.23
C PHE A 390 -7.27 -21.65 -20.06
N GLU A 391 -7.47 -22.42 -18.98
CA GLU A 391 -8.76 -23.07 -18.72
C GLU A 391 -9.85 -22.06 -18.34
N ILE A 392 -9.52 -21.04 -17.51
CA ILE A 392 -10.41 -19.90 -17.25
C ILE A 392 -10.79 -19.23 -18.57
N ASN A 393 -9.81 -18.96 -19.42
CA ASN A 393 -10.05 -18.31 -20.71
C ASN A 393 -10.94 -19.16 -21.63
N ARG A 394 -10.69 -20.47 -21.72
CA ARG A 394 -11.48 -21.39 -22.56
C ARG A 394 -12.94 -21.42 -22.13
N ARG A 395 -13.21 -21.59 -20.82
CA ARG A 395 -14.58 -21.60 -20.27
C ARG A 395 -15.26 -20.25 -20.47
N PHE A 396 -14.55 -19.16 -20.22
CA PHE A 396 -15.10 -17.81 -20.39
C PHE A 396 -15.44 -17.52 -21.86
N LEU A 397 -14.57 -17.86 -22.81
CA LEU A 397 -14.83 -17.65 -24.23
C LEU A 397 -16.01 -18.49 -24.74
N ALA A 398 -16.25 -19.68 -24.17
CA ALA A 398 -17.47 -20.43 -24.47
C ALA A 398 -18.75 -19.69 -24.01
N GLN A 399 -18.71 -18.98 -22.88
CA GLN A 399 -19.82 -18.12 -22.44
C GLN A 399 -20.01 -16.92 -23.36
N VAL A 400 -18.91 -16.31 -23.83
CA VAL A 400 -18.95 -15.20 -24.78
C VAL A 400 -19.56 -15.64 -26.11
N GLU A 401 -19.15 -16.78 -26.65
CA GLU A 401 -19.70 -17.35 -27.89
C GLU A 401 -21.19 -17.70 -27.73
N ALA A 402 -21.60 -18.25 -26.58
CA ALA A 402 -23.00 -18.52 -26.31
C ALA A 402 -23.85 -17.22 -26.23
N ARG A 403 -23.27 -16.11 -25.74
CA ARG A 403 -23.95 -14.82 -25.60
C ARG A 403 -24.03 -14.06 -26.92
N TRP A 404 -22.97 -14.10 -27.73
CA TRP A 404 -22.83 -13.44 -29.02
C TRP A 404 -22.27 -14.39 -30.08
N PRO A 405 -23.10 -15.32 -30.60
CA PRO A 405 -22.64 -16.35 -31.54
C PRO A 405 -22.05 -15.74 -32.81
N GLY A 406 -20.84 -16.19 -33.17
CA GLY A 406 -20.13 -15.75 -34.38
C GLY A 406 -19.43 -14.39 -34.31
N ASP A 407 -19.48 -13.68 -33.18
CA ASP A 407 -18.78 -12.40 -33.00
C ASP A 407 -17.31 -12.63 -32.59
N THR A 408 -16.49 -12.96 -33.59
CA THR A 408 -15.06 -13.26 -33.43
C THR A 408 -14.25 -12.08 -32.92
N GLU A 409 -14.70 -10.85 -33.17
CA GLU A 409 -14.03 -9.66 -32.65
C GLU A 409 -14.23 -9.52 -31.14
N LYS A 410 -15.45 -9.75 -30.64
CA LYS A 410 -15.71 -9.76 -29.19
C LYS A 410 -14.93 -10.86 -28.49
N LEU A 411 -14.89 -12.08 -29.05
CA LEU A 411 -14.04 -13.15 -28.52
C LEU A 411 -12.58 -12.69 -28.39
N THR A 412 -12.05 -12.04 -29.43
CA THR A 412 -10.68 -11.52 -29.44
C THR A 412 -10.48 -10.45 -28.37
N ARG A 413 -11.39 -9.47 -28.26
CA ARG A 413 -11.27 -8.37 -27.30
C ARG A 413 -11.46 -8.81 -25.85
N LEU A 414 -12.33 -9.78 -25.59
CA LEU A 414 -12.66 -10.25 -24.24
C LEU A 414 -11.70 -11.34 -23.72
N SER A 415 -11.02 -12.09 -24.60
CA SER A 415 -10.07 -13.13 -24.19
C SER A 415 -9.06 -12.62 -23.14
N ILE A 416 -8.61 -13.49 -22.24
CA ILE A 416 -7.47 -13.19 -21.35
C ILE A 416 -6.18 -13.22 -22.16
N ILE A 417 -6.11 -14.07 -23.17
CA ILE A 417 -4.94 -14.23 -24.04
C ILE A 417 -5.09 -13.29 -25.23
N GLU A 418 -4.10 -12.43 -25.43
CA GLU A 418 -3.95 -11.63 -26.63
C GLU A 418 -3.04 -12.37 -27.61
N GLU A 419 -3.55 -12.59 -28.83
CA GLU A 419 -2.79 -13.19 -29.93
C GLU A 419 -1.91 -12.12 -30.61
N GLY A 420 -0.78 -12.55 -31.18
CA GLY A 420 0.20 -11.67 -31.82
C GLY A 420 1.52 -12.41 -32.06
N GLU A 421 2.59 -11.70 -32.39
CA GLU A 421 3.92 -12.30 -32.55
C GLU A 421 4.38 -13.03 -31.28
N THR A 422 4.16 -12.41 -30.12
CA THR A 422 4.29 -13.05 -28.82
C THR A 422 2.97 -12.92 -28.09
N LYS A 423 2.33 -14.05 -27.79
CA LYS A 423 1.08 -14.06 -27.03
C LYS A 423 1.26 -13.38 -25.67
N GLN A 424 0.26 -12.63 -25.24
CA GLN A 424 0.26 -11.93 -23.95
C GLN A 424 -0.90 -12.38 -23.07
N VAL A 425 -0.68 -12.40 -21.76
CA VAL A 425 -1.72 -12.53 -20.74
C VAL A 425 -2.18 -11.12 -20.34
N ARG A 426 -3.45 -10.80 -20.51
CA ARG A 426 -4.06 -9.51 -20.15
C ARG A 426 -4.57 -9.55 -18.72
N MET A 427 -3.83 -8.93 -17.79
CA MET A 427 -4.11 -9.04 -16.36
C MET A 427 -5.40 -8.33 -15.94
N ALA A 428 -5.74 -7.22 -16.60
CA ALA A 428 -7.02 -6.55 -16.38
C ALA A 428 -8.23 -7.45 -16.74
N ASN A 429 -8.13 -8.19 -17.85
CA ASN A 429 -9.18 -9.13 -18.26
C ASN A 429 -9.29 -10.27 -17.24
N LEU A 430 -8.16 -10.84 -16.80
CA LEU A 430 -8.14 -11.87 -15.75
C LEU A 430 -8.81 -11.37 -14.47
N ALA A 431 -8.48 -10.15 -14.00
CA ALA A 431 -9.06 -9.57 -12.79
C ALA A 431 -10.58 -9.33 -12.92
N ILE A 432 -11.05 -8.80 -14.05
CA ILE A 432 -12.49 -8.55 -14.30
C ILE A 432 -13.27 -9.87 -14.33
N ILE A 433 -12.74 -10.89 -15.02
CA ILE A 433 -13.37 -12.20 -15.13
C ILE A 433 -13.42 -12.89 -13.76
N GLY A 434 -12.32 -12.86 -13.01
CA GLY A 434 -12.19 -13.51 -11.70
C GLY A 434 -12.83 -12.79 -10.52
N SER A 435 -13.36 -11.58 -10.67
CA SER A 435 -13.93 -10.80 -9.55
C SER A 435 -15.44 -10.64 -9.66
N HIS A 436 -16.17 -10.69 -8.54
CA HIS A 436 -17.63 -10.42 -8.52
C HIS A 436 -17.98 -8.93 -8.55
N SER A 437 -17.02 -8.04 -8.28
CA SER A 437 -17.22 -6.59 -8.28
C SER A 437 -16.01 -5.90 -8.92
N VAL A 438 -16.27 -4.94 -9.81
CA VAL A 438 -15.26 -4.10 -10.47
C VAL A 438 -15.62 -2.65 -10.24
N ASN A 439 -14.68 -1.83 -9.76
CA ASN A 439 -14.95 -0.41 -9.56
C ASN A 439 -13.89 0.52 -10.14
N GLY A 440 -14.35 1.67 -10.63
CA GLY A 440 -13.52 2.84 -10.86
C GLY A 440 -13.43 3.73 -9.62
N VAL A 441 -12.59 4.78 -9.71
CA VAL A 441 -12.15 5.60 -8.56
C VAL A 441 -12.72 7.01 -8.51
N ALA A 442 -13.58 7.36 -9.48
CA ALA A 442 -14.34 8.60 -9.57
C ALA A 442 -15.50 8.38 -10.54
N LYS A 443 -16.60 9.14 -10.42
CA LYS A 443 -17.79 8.96 -11.29
C LYS A 443 -17.44 9.00 -12.78
N LEU A 444 -16.79 10.06 -13.23
CA LEU A 444 -16.37 10.20 -14.64
C LEU A 444 -15.38 9.10 -15.06
N HIS A 445 -14.51 8.67 -14.16
CA HIS A 445 -13.59 7.58 -14.43
C HIS A 445 -14.34 6.26 -14.64
N THR A 446 -15.30 5.93 -13.78
CA THR A 446 -16.13 4.73 -13.93
C THR A 446 -16.94 4.80 -15.23
N ASP A 447 -17.48 5.96 -15.58
CA ASP A 447 -18.21 6.13 -16.84
C ASP A 447 -17.30 5.78 -18.03
N LEU A 448 -16.12 6.40 -18.11
CA LEU A 448 -15.13 6.12 -19.16
C LEU A 448 -14.60 4.68 -19.15
N LEU A 449 -14.46 4.06 -17.98
CA LEU A 449 -14.12 2.64 -17.85
C LEU A 449 -15.17 1.79 -18.57
N THR A 450 -16.45 2.03 -18.30
CA THR A 450 -17.57 1.27 -18.87
C THR A 450 -17.89 1.61 -20.32
N THR A 451 -17.61 2.83 -20.79
CA THR A 451 -17.94 3.25 -22.16
C THR A 451 -16.79 3.10 -23.14
N ASN A 452 -15.54 3.24 -22.69
CA ASN A 452 -14.37 3.32 -23.58
C ASN A 452 -13.39 2.16 -23.35
N LEU A 453 -13.05 1.84 -22.10
CA LEU A 453 -11.98 0.88 -21.83
C LEU A 453 -12.45 -0.58 -21.92
N VAL A 454 -13.58 -0.90 -21.29
CA VAL A 454 -14.12 -2.26 -21.21
C VAL A 454 -15.63 -2.35 -21.53
N PRO A 455 -16.11 -1.73 -22.62
CA PRO A 455 -17.54 -1.72 -22.95
C PRO A 455 -18.12 -3.12 -23.17
N ASP A 456 -17.34 -4.04 -23.73
CA ASP A 456 -17.79 -5.42 -23.96
C ASP A 456 -17.98 -6.20 -22.65
N PHE A 457 -17.13 -5.98 -21.64
CA PHE A 457 -17.32 -6.58 -20.31
C PHE A 457 -18.53 -5.97 -19.58
N PHE A 458 -18.73 -4.66 -19.72
CA PHE A 458 -19.91 -3.99 -19.16
C PHE A 458 -21.21 -4.48 -19.82
N ALA A 459 -21.20 -4.72 -21.13
CA ALA A 459 -22.33 -5.32 -21.84
C ALA A 459 -22.64 -6.76 -21.39
N LEU A 460 -21.62 -7.51 -20.97
CA LEU A 460 -21.77 -8.87 -20.45
C LEU A 460 -22.31 -8.89 -19.00
N TRP A 461 -21.75 -8.04 -18.13
CA TRP A 461 -22.05 -8.01 -16.69
C TRP A 461 -22.22 -6.58 -16.17
N PRO A 462 -23.28 -5.85 -16.54
CA PRO A 462 -23.46 -4.46 -16.12
C PRO A 462 -23.50 -4.31 -14.59
N GLN A 463 -24.04 -5.31 -13.88
CA GLN A 463 -24.15 -5.35 -12.43
C GLN A 463 -22.80 -5.49 -11.69
N LYS A 464 -21.73 -5.96 -12.36
CA LYS A 464 -20.39 -6.05 -11.77
C LYS A 464 -19.78 -4.66 -11.54
N PHE A 465 -20.12 -3.69 -12.39
CA PHE A 465 -19.42 -2.41 -12.44
C PHE A 465 -20.05 -1.38 -11.50
N ASN A 466 -19.23 -0.74 -10.69
CA ASN A 466 -19.66 0.32 -9.79
C ASN A 466 -18.59 1.42 -9.62
N ASN A 467 -18.95 2.47 -8.87
CA ASN A 467 -18.06 3.58 -8.55
C ASN A 467 -17.78 3.60 -7.04
N LYS A 468 -16.51 3.81 -6.69
CA LYS A 468 -16.06 4.16 -5.35
C LYS A 468 -15.12 5.34 -5.46
N THR A 469 -15.65 6.54 -5.25
CA THR A 469 -14.84 7.76 -5.37
C THR A 469 -13.79 7.79 -4.26
N ASN A 470 -12.53 7.98 -4.64
CA ASN A 470 -11.43 8.00 -3.69
C ASN A 470 -11.61 9.08 -2.62
N GLY A 471 -11.06 8.80 -1.44
CA GLY A 471 -11.03 9.74 -0.32
C GLY A 471 -9.66 9.78 0.36
N VAL A 472 -9.52 10.70 1.29
CA VAL A 472 -8.32 10.85 2.14
C VAL A 472 -8.73 10.84 3.61
N SER A 473 -7.90 10.26 4.47
CA SER A 473 -8.18 10.26 5.92
C SER A 473 -8.02 11.67 6.53
N PRO A 474 -9.05 12.23 7.19
CA PRO A 474 -8.97 13.53 7.84
C PRO A 474 -8.01 13.54 9.03
N ARG A 475 -7.75 12.38 9.66
CA ARG A 475 -6.81 12.25 10.79
C ARG A 475 -5.40 12.65 10.37
N ARG A 476 -4.93 12.14 9.23
CA ARG A 476 -3.61 12.50 8.71
C ARG A 476 -3.61 13.84 7.98
N TRP A 477 -4.58 14.07 7.10
CA TRP A 477 -4.54 15.17 6.14
C TRP A 477 -5.10 16.50 6.65
N LEU A 478 -5.75 16.51 7.83
CA LEU A 478 -6.24 17.72 8.47
C LEU A 478 -5.79 17.79 9.95
N LEU A 479 -6.19 16.84 10.79
CA LEU A 479 -5.88 16.85 12.23
C LEU A 479 -4.37 16.87 12.51
N LYS A 480 -3.61 15.92 11.93
CA LYS A 480 -2.15 15.85 12.09
C LYS A 480 -1.41 16.92 11.26
N ALA A 481 -1.82 17.14 10.01
CA ALA A 481 -1.09 18.01 9.08
C ALA A 481 -1.26 19.50 9.38
N ASN A 482 -2.39 19.89 9.97
CA ASN A 482 -2.72 21.28 10.24
C ASN A 482 -3.42 21.44 11.60
N PRO A 483 -2.71 21.18 12.72
CA PRO A 483 -3.29 21.23 14.05
C PRO A 483 -3.89 22.60 14.40
N GLY A 484 -3.33 23.71 13.87
CA GLY A 484 -3.91 25.04 14.05
C GLY A 484 -5.29 25.19 13.41
N LEU A 485 -5.49 24.66 12.19
CA LEU A 485 -6.82 24.67 11.55
C LEU A 485 -7.75 23.67 12.22
N ALA A 486 -7.25 22.48 12.59
CA ALA A 486 -8.03 21.49 13.30
C ALA A 486 -8.57 22.04 14.63
N GLY A 487 -7.72 22.75 15.40
CA GLY A 487 -8.12 23.45 16.63
C GLY A 487 -9.20 24.49 16.36
N LEU A 488 -9.01 25.38 15.39
CA LEU A 488 -10.02 26.38 15.01
C LEU A 488 -11.37 25.74 14.64
N ILE A 489 -11.35 24.65 13.86
CA ILE A 489 -12.58 23.93 13.49
C ILE A 489 -13.22 23.33 14.74
N SER A 490 -12.45 22.64 15.59
CA SER A 490 -12.96 22.01 16.80
C SER A 490 -13.53 23.01 17.82
N GLU A 491 -12.91 24.18 17.97
CA GLU A 491 -13.43 25.29 18.80
C GLU A 491 -14.75 25.85 18.25
N THR A 492 -14.93 25.83 16.93
CA THR A 492 -16.10 26.41 16.26
C THR A 492 -17.29 25.45 16.22
N ILE A 493 -17.06 24.17 15.91
CA ILE A 493 -18.13 23.18 15.65
C ILE A 493 -18.03 21.89 16.48
N GLY A 494 -17.07 21.79 17.40
CA GLY A 494 -16.78 20.58 18.18
C GLY A 494 -15.91 19.57 17.40
N GLU A 495 -15.55 18.44 18.03
CA GLU A 495 -14.55 17.49 17.48
C GLU A 495 -15.13 16.37 16.61
N ARG A 496 -16.47 16.30 16.46
CA ARG A 496 -17.12 15.21 15.72
C ARG A 496 -16.66 15.11 14.25
N TRP A 497 -16.21 16.21 13.66
CA TRP A 497 -15.73 16.25 12.28
C TRP A 497 -14.54 15.30 12.00
N ILE A 498 -13.78 14.91 13.04
CA ILE A 498 -12.62 14.04 12.89
C ILE A 498 -13.03 12.63 12.44
N ALA A 499 -14.19 12.17 12.92
CA ALA A 499 -14.78 10.88 12.56
C ALA A 499 -15.90 11.01 11.51
N ASP A 500 -16.59 12.16 11.44
CA ASP A 500 -17.68 12.44 10.50
C ASP A 500 -17.42 13.75 9.73
N LEU A 501 -16.78 13.64 8.57
CA LEU A 501 -16.29 14.81 7.83
C LEU A 501 -17.41 15.70 7.26
N ASP A 502 -18.66 15.19 7.16
CA ASP A 502 -19.79 15.99 6.68
C ASP A 502 -20.16 17.13 7.66
N GLU A 503 -19.79 17.00 8.93
CA GLU A 503 -19.93 18.06 9.94
C GLU A 503 -19.19 19.35 9.55
N LEU A 504 -18.17 19.30 8.67
CA LEU A 504 -17.49 20.50 8.17
C LEU A 504 -18.44 21.45 7.44
N ARG A 505 -19.58 20.99 6.92
CA ARG A 505 -20.63 21.87 6.35
C ARG A 505 -21.14 22.89 7.37
N SER A 506 -21.08 22.58 8.66
CA SER A 506 -21.43 23.53 9.71
C SER A 506 -20.58 24.80 9.68
N LEU A 507 -19.38 24.79 9.08
CA LEU A 507 -18.54 25.97 8.92
C LEU A 507 -19.10 26.99 7.92
N GLU A 508 -20.01 26.60 7.02
CA GLU A 508 -20.61 27.50 6.02
C GLU A 508 -21.29 28.71 6.68
N ARG A 509 -21.88 28.54 7.87
CA ARG A 509 -22.51 29.62 8.65
C ARG A 509 -21.52 30.67 9.18
N TYR A 510 -20.22 30.33 9.23
CA TYR A 510 -19.14 31.22 9.69
C TYR A 510 -18.33 31.77 8.51
N ALA A 511 -18.71 31.46 7.26
CA ALA A 511 -17.95 31.86 6.09
C ALA A 511 -17.81 33.37 5.95
N ASP A 512 -18.80 34.14 6.42
CA ASP A 512 -18.81 35.62 6.43
C ASP A 512 -18.48 36.24 7.80
N ASP A 513 -18.28 35.41 8.83
CA ASP A 513 -17.92 35.90 10.16
C ASP A 513 -16.50 36.49 10.15
N SER A 514 -16.37 37.77 10.55
CA SER A 514 -15.10 38.48 10.51
C SER A 514 -14.07 37.88 11.45
N SER A 515 -14.49 37.39 12.63
CA SER A 515 -13.57 36.83 13.63
C SER A 515 -13.01 35.49 13.17
N PHE A 516 -13.85 34.63 12.61
CA PHE A 516 -13.47 33.35 12.03
C PHE A 516 -12.53 33.54 10.83
N ARG A 517 -12.84 34.48 9.93
CA ARG A 517 -11.96 34.82 8.79
C ARG A 517 -10.58 35.27 9.25
N MET A 518 -10.49 36.13 10.26
CA MET A 518 -9.21 36.58 10.81
C MET A 518 -8.42 35.42 11.41
N ALA A 519 -9.05 34.57 12.23
CA ALA A 519 -8.41 33.39 12.81
C ALA A 519 -7.92 32.40 11.74
N PHE A 520 -8.74 32.15 10.70
CA PHE A 520 -8.38 31.29 9.58
C PHE A 520 -7.17 31.83 8.80
N LEU A 521 -7.13 33.14 8.54
CA LEU A 521 -6.01 33.80 7.88
C LEU A 521 -4.72 33.72 8.71
N GLU A 522 -4.81 33.89 10.02
CA GLU A 522 -3.64 33.77 10.91
C GLU A 522 -3.09 32.33 10.92
N VAL A 523 -3.97 31.32 10.98
CA VAL A 523 -3.57 29.91 10.83
C VAL A 523 -2.87 29.68 9.49
N LYS A 524 -3.43 30.20 8.39
CA LYS A 524 -2.82 30.08 7.06
C LYS A 524 -1.44 30.75 7.02
N LEU A 525 -1.31 31.95 7.55
CA LEU A 525 -0.05 32.69 7.59
C LEU A 525 1.01 31.96 8.43
N GLY A 526 0.63 31.42 9.60
CA GLY A 526 1.50 30.56 10.40
C GLY A 526 2.01 29.34 9.62
N ASN A 527 1.13 28.69 8.85
CA ASN A 527 1.53 27.56 8.00
C ASN A 527 2.48 27.99 6.86
N LYS A 528 2.24 29.15 6.23
CA LYS A 528 3.11 29.70 5.19
C LYS A 528 4.51 30.01 5.74
N ARG A 529 4.59 30.57 6.96
CA ARG A 529 5.87 30.81 7.66
C ARG A 529 6.64 29.50 7.91
N ARG A 530 5.97 28.44 8.36
CA ARG A 530 6.62 27.12 8.55
C ARG A 530 7.12 26.51 7.24
N LEU A 531 6.36 26.66 6.15
CA LEU A 531 6.81 26.21 4.82
C LEU A 531 8.00 27.04 4.32
N ALA A 532 7.98 28.36 4.50
CA ALA A 532 9.11 29.22 4.14
C ALA A 532 10.39 28.83 4.91
N GLU A 533 10.28 28.51 6.20
CA GLU A 533 11.40 27.99 6.99
C GLU A 533 11.90 26.64 6.47
N THR A 534 10.98 25.74 6.10
CA THR A 534 11.36 24.45 5.50
C THR A 534 12.13 24.64 4.18
N ILE A 535 11.66 25.53 3.30
CA ILE A 535 12.33 25.83 2.03
C ILE A 535 13.71 26.46 2.29
N TRP A 536 13.83 27.31 3.31
CA TRP A 536 15.11 27.89 3.70
C TRP A 536 16.08 26.82 4.23
N THR A 537 15.63 25.91 5.09
CA THR A 537 16.50 24.89 5.67
C THR A 537 16.94 23.84 4.66
N THR A 538 16.07 23.46 3.71
CA THR A 538 16.38 22.42 2.71
C THR A 538 17.05 22.97 1.44
N ASN A 539 16.59 24.12 0.94
CA ASN A 539 17.00 24.65 -0.38
C ASN A 539 17.79 25.95 -0.29
N ARG A 540 17.89 26.58 0.90
CA ARG A 540 18.56 27.88 1.12
C ARG A 540 17.97 29.02 0.27
N VAL A 541 16.70 28.89 -0.12
CA VAL A 541 15.95 29.94 -0.83
C VAL A 541 15.04 30.66 0.16
N ARG A 542 15.14 32.00 0.19
CA ARG A 542 14.23 32.82 1.00
C ARG A 542 12.92 33.04 0.25
N VAL A 543 11.82 32.72 0.91
CA VAL A 543 10.47 32.83 0.37
C VAL A 543 9.67 33.80 1.23
N ASP A 544 8.97 34.75 0.59
CA ASP A 544 8.08 35.66 1.29
C ASP A 544 6.76 34.94 1.66
N PRO A 545 6.46 34.75 2.96
CA PRO A 545 5.22 34.10 3.39
C PRO A 545 3.97 34.98 3.17
N LEU A 546 4.09 36.25 2.78
CA LEU A 546 2.96 37.09 2.39
C LEU A 546 2.56 36.89 0.93
N ALA A 547 3.48 36.49 0.06
CA ALA A 547 3.23 36.18 -1.35
C ALA A 547 2.24 35.02 -1.55
N LEU A 548 1.57 34.96 -2.70
CA LEU A 548 0.79 33.79 -3.10
C LEU A 548 1.74 32.59 -3.29
N LEU A 549 1.51 31.51 -2.54
CA LEU A 549 2.25 30.25 -2.73
C LEU A 549 1.48 29.37 -3.72
N ASP A 550 1.99 29.28 -4.95
CA ASP A 550 1.43 28.49 -6.04
C ASP A 550 2.20 27.15 -6.11
N ILE A 551 1.53 26.03 -5.83
CA ILE A 551 2.21 24.77 -5.54
C ILE A 551 1.71 23.65 -6.48
N GLN A 552 2.64 23.03 -7.22
CA GLN A 552 2.39 21.82 -8.00
C GLN A 552 3.29 20.66 -7.51
N VAL A 553 2.75 19.82 -6.62
CA VAL A 553 3.43 18.61 -6.14
C VAL A 553 2.76 17.34 -6.65
N LYS A 554 3.46 16.56 -7.47
CA LYS A 554 3.03 15.25 -8.00
C LYS A 554 4.17 14.61 -8.81
N ARG A 555 4.04 13.31 -9.14
CA ARG A 555 4.94 12.62 -10.10
C ARG A 555 5.14 13.47 -11.36
N ILE A 556 6.38 13.61 -11.79
CA ILE A 556 6.73 14.33 -13.03
C ILE A 556 6.34 13.46 -14.22
N HIS A 557 5.45 13.98 -15.08
CA HIS A 557 4.96 13.27 -16.26
C HIS A 557 4.32 14.24 -17.24
N GLU A 558 4.50 14.04 -18.55
CA GLU A 558 3.94 14.89 -19.61
C GLU A 558 2.43 15.16 -19.46
N TYR A 559 1.60 14.12 -19.22
CA TYR A 559 0.15 14.31 -19.07
C TYR A 559 -0.24 15.10 -17.80
N LYS A 560 0.67 15.24 -16.82
CA LYS A 560 0.47 16.08 -15.62
C LYS A 560 0.79 17.56 -15.88
N ARG A 561 1.36 17.88 -17.05
CA ARG A 561 1.54 19.23 -17.59
C ARG A 561 2.34 20.18 -16.69
N GLN A 562 3.38 19.69 -16.00
CA GLN A 562 4.34 20.57 -15.30
C GLN A 562 4.99 21.56 -16.27
N LEU A 563 5.28 21.13 -17.50
CA LEU A 563 5.83 21.98 -18.56
C LEU A 563 4.88 23.14 -18.91
N LEU A 564 3.57 22.91 -18.98
CA LEU A 564 2.60 23.98 -19.24
C LEU A 564 2.62 25.04 -18.12
N ASN A 565 2.73 24.60 -16.86
CA ASN A 565 2.84 25.53 -15.74
C ASN A 565 4.15 26.33 -15.80
N LEU A 566 5.26 25.68 -16.19
CA LEU A 566 6.53 26.36 -16.38
C LEU A 566 6.47 27.41 -17.51
N LEU A 567 5.83 27.09 -18.64
CA LEU A 567 5.63 28.04 -19.74
C LEU A 567 4.83 29.27 -19.30
N HIS A 568 3.81 29.08 -18.45
CA HIS A 568 3.07 30.19 -17.86
C HIS A 568 3.95 31.05 -16.92
N ILE A 569 4.85 30.44 -16.15
CA ILE A 569 5.81 31.18 -15.31
C ILE A 569 6.77 32.00 -16.17
N VAL A 570 7.28 31.43 -17.26
CA VAL A 570 8.13 32.15 -18.22
C VAL A 570 7.38 33.33 -18.83
N TYR A 571 6.11 33.12 -19.23
CA TYR A 571 5.26 34.20 -19.73
C TYR A 571 5.11 35.34 -18.71
N LEU A 572 4.77 35.03 -17.46
CA LEU A 572 4.64 36.05 -16.40
C LEU A 572 5.97 36.78 -16.16
N TYR A 573 7.10 36.07 -16.21
CA TYR A 573 8.41 36.69 -16.08
C TYR A 573 8.69 37.68 -17.21
N LEU A 574 8.44 37.28 -18.47
CA LEU A 574 8.66 38.12 -19.64
C LEU A 574 7.74 39.36 -19.65
N ALA A 575 6.46 39.20 -19.29
CA ALA A 575 5.53 40.32 -19.16
C ALA A 575 6.02 41.38 -18.16
N ILE A 576 6.62 40.96 -17.04
CA ILE A 576 7.19 41.88 -16.04
C ILE A 576 8.43 42.58 -16.59
N VAL A 577 9.38 41.85 -17.17
CA VAL A 577 10.70 42.40 -17.50
C VAL A 577 10.77 43.09 -18.87
N GLU A 578 9.92 42.70 -19.83
CA GLU A 578 9.90 43.26 -21.18
C GLU A 578 8.75 44.25 -21.39
N GLU A 579 7.57 43.96 -20.84
CA GLU A 579 6.35 44.76 -21.06
C GLU A 579 6.05 45.71 -19.88
N GLY A 580 6.76 45.57 -18.76
CA GLY A 580 6.57 46.39 -17.56
C GLY A 580 5.26 46.11 -16.82
N GLU A 581 4.64 44.95 -17.04
CA GLU A 581 3.41 44.57 -16.36
C GLU A 581 3.62 44.42 -14.85
N GLN A 582 2.63 44.89 -14.07
CA GLN A 582 2.59 44.66 -12.63
C GLN A 582 1.60 43.54 -12.31
N LEU A 583 2.09 42.48 -11.67
CA LEU A 583 1.23 41.41 -11.18
C LEU A 583 0.32 41.93 -10.06
N SER A 584 -0.91 41.41 -10.03
CA SER A 584 -1.90 41.71 -8.99
C SER A 584 -1.48 41.26 -7.58
N ALA A 585 -0.56 40.30 -7.47
CA ALA A 585 0.05 39.89 -6.21
C ALA A 585 1.44 39.27 -6.43
N PRO A 586 2.40 39.47 -5.50
CA PRO A 586 3.64 38.69 -5.46
C PRO A 586 3.35 37.19 -5.42
N ARG A 587 4.16 36.39 -6.13
CA ARG A 587 3.93 34.95 -6.26
C ARG A 587 5.22 34.15 -6.10
N VAL A 588 5.11 32.99 -5.47
CA VAL A 588 6.17 32.00 -5.31
C VAL A 588 5.66 30.68 -5.85
N CYS A 589 6.28 30.20 -6.94
CA CYS A 589 5.91 28.95 -7.58
C CYS A 589 6.77 27.80 -7.05
N ILE A 590 6.14 26.78 -6.48
CA ILE A 590 6.81 25.65 -5.81
C ILE A 590 6.47 24.36 -6.57
N PHE A 591 7.50 23.67 -7.03
CA PHE A 591 7.39 22.36 -7.67
C PHE A 591 8.07 21.30 -6.82
N ALA A 592 7.46 20.13 -6.74
CA ALA A 592 8.10 18.94 -6.18
C ALA A 592 7.54 17.68 -6.84
N GLY A 593 8.39 16.70 -7.06
CA GLY A 593 8.00 15.45 -7.70
C GLY A 593 9.21 14.64 -8.16
N LYS A 594 9.02 13.33 -8.26
CA LYS A 594 10.00 12.39 -8.80
C LYS A 594 9.69 12.09 -10.26
N ALA A 595 10.69 12.10 -11.13
CA ALA A 595 10.62 11.52 -12.47
C ALA A 595 10.96 10.02 -12.38
N ALA A 596 10.43 9.19 -13.29
CA ALA A 596 10.96 7.82 -13.39
C ALA A 596 12.43 7.88 -13.84
N PRO A 597 13.29 6.91 -13.45
CA PRO A 597 14.72 6.96 -13.82
C PRO A 597 15.00 6.78 -15.32
N GLY A 598 14.03 6.22 -16.07
CA GLY A 598 14.14 5.90 -17.50
C GLY A 598 13.42 6.86 -18.41
#